data_AF-A0A6P2JC98-F1
#
_entry.id   AF-A0A6P2JC98-F1
#
_cell.length_a   1.000
_cell.length_b   1.000
_cell.length_c   1.000
_cell.angle_alpha   90.00
_cell.angle_beta   90.00
_cell.angle_gamma   90.00
#
_symmetry.space_group_name_H-M   'P 1'
#
loop_
_entity.id
_entity.type
_entity.pdbx_description
1 polymer ?
#
loop_
_entity_poly.entity_id
_entity_poly.type
_entity_poly.pdbx_seq_one_letter_code
_entity_poly.pdbx_strand_id
1 'polypeptide(L)'
;MLLLDPEADHAGEEPRTDDAPLVRDADRTPRSGFHGICSGVAQLQRTHGELLWIVDFWRAGDTLAAGEVRSLRFAPGGRLSASVDGGATEPARRMKLASDEDRVVASRAVLDGTTRVPEGWEIVEDNAAVVAACAHAQAATAVLVFHSHAQLEALCADVHALRRQCGGALKIAVVERGEVLRQQFEMLVLSVGASRVVARDLPVSRMQAAVHALRGQLYARPVAADYRAALAAALGDSVLGYLPVGAFCLRIRAVLDRGAVLALPHTLAKIALLPGVSHVDALRHCRPRRAGDVVTADAAHLYVFLFACEPVDAEDALARIFDVPVDTLSDRVVCLGHGSIDIELNALKAENRRAPIADYSDLFAATPRTLPAHAAPGDALPDAGEVSDAIDTIDTIVALEAIGATPSVAAVDASTPEPVMPAARKRGAIRSEMPLRKQGVA
;
A
#
# COMPACT_ATOMS: atom_id res chain seq x y z
N MET A 1 28.01 26.10 -27.38
CA MET A 1 26.68 26.18 -26.73
C MET A 1 25.73 26.68 -27.80
N LEU A 2 24.99 25.78 -28.43
CA LEU A 2 24.04 26.11 -29.50
C LEU A 2 22.68 25.53 -29.08
N LEU A 3 21.76 26.43 -28.79
CA LEU A 3 20.31 26.23 -28.65
C LEU A 3 19.70 26.50 -30.02
N LEU A 4 18.86 25.61 -30.55
CA LEU A 4 17.98 25.88 -31.69
C LEU A 4 16.75 24.95 -31.64
N ASP A 5 15.57 25.57 -31.56
CA ASP A 5 14.24 25.07 -31.99
C ASP A 5 14.14 25.25 -33.53
N PRO A 6 13.37 24.45 -34.31
CA PRO A 6 11.90 24.63 -34.37
C PRO A 6 10.99 23.42 -34.78
N GLU A 7 9.72 23.52 -34.38
CA GLU A 7 8.40 23.07 -34.93
C GLU A 7 8.11 21.66 -35.53
N ALA A 8 7.02 21.07 -34.97
CA ALA A 8 6.04 20.07 -35.47
C ALA A 8 6.54 18.62 -35.72
N ASP A 9 5.87 17.54 -35.30
CA ASP A 9 4.44 17.25 -35.31
C ASP A 9 4.11 16.05 -34.36
N HIS A 10 2.88 15.97 -33.85
CA HIS A 10 2.45 15.03 -32.82
C HIS A 10 2.24 13.58 -33.31
N ALA A 11 2.69 12.58 -32.53
CA ALA A 11 1.98 11.30 -32.37
C ALA A 11 2.51 10.41 -31.22
N GLY A 12 1.68 10.24 -30.18
CA GLY A 12 1.52 9.00 -29.39
C GLY A 12 2.53 8.69 -28.28
N GLU A 13 2.20 9.03 -27.02
CA GLU A 13 2.92 8.57 -25.83
C GLU A 13 2.02 7.82 -24.84
N GLU A 14 2.43 6.60 -24.50
CA GLU A 14 2.15 5.94 -23.21
C GLU A 14 2.93 6.66 -22.08
N PRO A 15 2.45 6.66 -20.83
CA PRO A 15 3.01 7.51 -19.78
C PRO A 15 4.39 7.00 -19.33
N ARG A 16 5.45 7.66 -19.82
CA ARG A 16 6.83 7.43 -19.35
C ARG A 16 7.00 8.01 -17.94
N THR A 17 7.56 7.18 -17.07
CA THR A 17 7.90 7.48 -15.66
C THR A 17 9.20 8.26 -15.47
N ASP A 18 9.83 8.71 -16.55
CA ASP A 18 11.03 9.55 -16.50
C ASP A 18 10.63 11.04 -16.43
N ASP A 19 11.30 11.83 -15.59
CA ASP A 19 11.31 13.29 -15.76
C ASP A 19 11.74 13.59 -17.19
N ALA A 20 10.99 14.45 -17.88
CA ALA A 20 11.41 14.95 -19.19
C ALA A 20 12.85 15.46 -19.08
N PRO A 21 13.77 15.05 -19.98
CA PRO A 21 15.14 15.52 -19.94
C PRO A 21 15.15 17.05 -19.87
N LEU A 22 16.10 17.62 -19.11
CA LEU A 22 16.33 19.07 -19.02
C LEU A 22 16.49 19.73 -20.41
N VAL A 23 16.72 18.91 -21.44
CA VAL A 23 16.59 19.24 -22.85
C VAL A 23 15.28 18.61 -23.35
N ARG A 24 14.23 19.42 -23.51
CA ARG A 24 12.96 19.05 -24.18
C ARG A 24 13.26 18.32 -25.48
N ASP A 25 12.44 17.32 -25.83
CA ASP A 25 12.47 16.53 -27.08
C ASP A 25 13.11 17.28 -28.26
N ALA A 26 14.43 17.17 -28.33
CA ALA A 26 15.16 17.48 -29.53
C ALA A 26 15.16 16.16 -30.30
N ASP A 27 14.45 16.15 -31.44
CA ASP A 27 14.54 15.10 -32.46
C ASP A 27 15.96 14.54 -32.47
N ARG A 28 16.13 13.33 -31.93
CA ARG A 28 17.45 12.73 -31.77
C ARG A 28 17.96 12.42 -33.17
N THR A 29 18.73 13.33 -33.76
CA THR A 29 19.61 13.00 -34.88
C THR A 29 20.31 11.68 -34.56
N PRO A 30 20.29 10.68 -35.47
CA PRO A 30 20.87 9.38 -35.18
C PRO A 30 22.31 9.58 -34.70
N ARG A 31 22.60 9.09 -33.48
CA ARG A 31 23.85 9.31 -32.72
C ARG A 31 25.13 9.02 -33.53
N SER A 32 25.00 8.22 -34.59
CA SER A 32 26.06 7.91 -35.55
C SER A 32 26.60 9.11 -36.32
N GLY A 33 25.80 10.17 -36.53
CA GLY A 33 26.21 11.38 -37.27
C GLY A 33 27.27 12.22 -36.58
N PHE A 34 27.39 12.12 -35.25
CA PHE A 34 28.33 12.91 -34.45
C PHE A 34 29.76 12.36 -34.47
N HIS A 35 29.94 11.06 -34.75
CA HIS A 35 31.26 10.40 -34.70
C HIS A 35 32.29 10.99 -35.66
N GLY A 36 31.85 11.65 -36.75
CA GLY A 36 32.73 12.28 -37.74
C GLY A 36 32.95 13.79 -37.54
N ILE A 37 32.25 14.42 -36.59
CA ILE A 37 32.20 15.88 -36.47
C ILE A 37 32.73 16.36 -35.12
N CYS A 38 32.58 15.55 -34.06
CA CYS A 38 33.05 15.90 -32.72
C CYS A 38 33.86 14.77 -32.09
N SER A 39 34.81 15.15 -31.22
CA SER A 39 35.61 14.20 -30.46
C SER A 39 34.82 13.48 -29.37
N GLY A 40 33.66 13.97 -28.96
CA GLY A 40 32.83 13.32 -27.95
C GLY A 40 31.45 13.92 -27.82
N VAL A 41 30.52 13.12 -27.32
CA VAL A 41 29.15 13.48 -26.94
C VAL A 41 28.90 12.96 -25.53
N ALA A 42 28.46 13.85 -24.65
CA ALA A 42 27.94 13.51 -23.35
C ALA A 42 26.69 14.34 -23.06
N GLN A 43 25.78 13.77 -22.28
CA GLN A 43 24.53 14.37 -21.89
C GLN A 43 24.41 14.41 -20.38
N LEU A 44 23.66 15.40 -19.89
CA LEU A 44 23.24 15.48 -18.51
C LEU A 44 21.78 15.04 -18.45
N GLN A 45 21.50 13.97 -17.72
CA GLN A 45 20.15 13.47 -17.51
C GLN A 45 19.77 13.59 -16.04
N ARG A 46 18.51 13.86 -15.75
CA ARG A 46 17.96 13.74 -14.41
C ARG A 46 17.10 12.49 -14.35
N THR A 47 17.34 11.63 -13.36
CA THR A 47 16.61 10.36 -13.23
C THR A 47 16.33 10.12 -11.75
N HIS A 48 15.05 9.99 -11.38
CA HIS A 48 14.62 9.77 -9.99
C HIS A 48 15.23 10.78 -8.99
N GLY A 49 15.44 12.03 -9.42
CA GLY A 49 16.04 13.08 -8.59
C GLY A 49 17.57 13.10 -8.54
N GLU A 50 18.27 12.13 -9.13
CA GLU A 50 19.72 12.20 -9.34
C GLU A 50 20.07 12.92 -10.65
N LEU A 51 21.22 13.60 -10.66
CA LEU A 51 21.85 14.11 -11.87
C LEU A 51 22.91 13.12 -12.35
N LEU A 52 22.74 12.63 -13.57
CA LEU A 52 23.62 11.66 -14.21
C LEU A 52 24.32 12.32 -15.39
N TRP A 53 25.64 12.17 -15.45
CA TRP A 53 26.45 12.49 -16.62
C TRP A 53 26.66 11.21 -17.42
N ILE A 54 26.06 11.15 -18.61
CA ILE A 54 26.11 9.98 -19.50
C ILE A 54 26.99 10.34 -20.68
N VAL A 55 28.09 9.62 -20.83
CA VAL A 55 29.03 9.74 -21.94
C VAL A 55 28.63 8.71 -22.99
N ASP A 56 28.02 9.17 -24.08
CA ASP A 56 27.72 8.31 -25.22
C ASP A 56 29.04 7.87 -25.88
N PHE A 57 29.92 8.85 -26.18
CA PHE A 57 31.31 8.58 -26.55
C PHE A 57 32.24 9.77 -26.24
N TRP A 58 33.50 9.53 -25.93
CA TRP A 58 34.50 10.57 -25.70
C TRP A 58 35.88 10.09 -26.12
N ARG A 59 36.47 10.76 -27.10
CA ARG A 59 37.82 10.48 -27.61
C ARG A 59 38.83 11.34 -26.88
N ALA A 60 39.82 10.71 -26.27
CA ALA A 60 40.98 11.36 -25.68
C ALA A 60 42.26 10.68 -26.20
N GLY A 61 42.92 11.29 -27.19
CA GLY A 61 43.99 10.64 -27.93
C GLY A 61 43.49 9.38 -28.63
N ASP A 62 44.16 8.25 -28.39
CA ASP A 62 43.78 6.93 -28.93
C ASP A 62 42.73 6.20 -28.07
N THR A 63 42.29 6.81 -26.96
CA THR A 63 41.28 6.21 -26.07
C THR A 63 39.88 6.68 -26.45
N LEU A 64 38.93 5.73 -26.45
CA LEU A 64 37.51 5.99 -26.63
C LEU A 64 36.78 5.47 -25.38
N ALA A 65 36.26 6.39 -24.57
CA ALA A 65 35.28 6.06 -23.55
C ALA A 65 33.89 6.06 -24.19
N ALA A 66 33.06 5.05 -23.98
CA ALA A 66 31.71 4.98 -24.53
C ALA A 66 30.78 4.28 -23.54
N GLY A 67 29.56 4.80 -23.40
CA GLY A 67 28.55 4.27 -22.48
C GLY A 67 28.86 4.45 -20.99
N GLU A 68 29.73 5.39 -20.61
CA GLU A 68 29.97 5.66 -19.19
C GLU A 68 28.81 6.46 -18.58
N VAL A 69 28.33 6.04 -17.41
CA VAL A 69 27.36 6.81 -16.62
C VAL A 69 27.98 7.16 -15.29
N ARG A 70 28.01 8.45 -14.94
CA ARG A 70 28.57 8.94 -13.67
C ARG A 70 27.55 9.78 -12.92
N SER A 71 27.42 9.53 -11.62
CA SER A 71 26.60 10.38 -10.76
C SER A 71 27.28 11.74 -10.56
N LEU A 72 26.51 12.81 -10.70
CA LEU A 72 26.94 14.17 -10.37
C LEU A 72 26.41 14.57 -9.00
N ARG A 73 27.23 15.28 -8.24
CA ARG A 73 26.88 15.84 -6.94
C ARG A 73 27.36 17.29 -6.83
N PHE A 74 26.70 18.08 -5.99
CA PHE A 74 27.05 19.47 -5.74
C PHE A 74 28.14 19.58 -4.67
N ALA A 75 29.29 20.13 -5.02
CA ALA A 75 30.32 20.47 -4.05
C ALA A 75 29.89 21.67 -3.17
N PRO A 76 30.52 21.90 -2.01
CA PRO A 76 30.21 23.01 -1.10
C PRO A 76 30.24 24.42 -1.73
N GLY A 77 30.89 24.59 -2.89
CA GLY A 77 30.90 25.83 -3.67
C GLY A 77 29.85 25.92 -4.77
N GLY A 78 28.83 25.04 -4.79
CA GLY A 78 27.75 25.03 -5.77
C GLY A 78 28.13 24.47 -7.14
N ARG A 79 29.38 24.03 -7.33
CA ARG A 79 29.83 23.38 -8.58
C ARG A 79 29.40 21.91 -8.61
N LEU A 80 29.05 21.43 -9.79
CA LEU A 80 28.84 20.00 -10.02
C LEU A 80 30.18 19.27 -10.12
N SER A 81 30.28 18.12 -9.45
CA SER A 81 31.41 17.21 -9.49
C SER A 81 30.92 15.82 -9.82
N ALA A 82 31.57 15.14 -10.77
CA ALA A 82 31.36 13.72 -10.99
C ALA A 82 32.12 12.93 -9.92
N SER A 83 31.48 11.94 -9.30
CA SER A 83 32.20 11.00 -8.44
C SER A 83 33.05 10.08 -9.32
N VAL A 84 34.36 10.02 -9.05
CA VAL A 84 35.24 9.01 -9.63
C VAL A 84 35.19 7.79 -8.71
N ASP A 85 34.75 6.64 -9.24
CA ASP A 85 34.71 5.39 -8.47
C ASP A 85 36.09 5.07 -7.87
N GLY A 86 36.10 4.71 -6.59
CA GLY A 86 37.29 4.18 -5.89
C GLY A 86 38.02 5.14 -4.96
N GLY A 87 37.65 6.42 -4.88
CA GLY A 87 38.23 7.36 -3.92
C GLY A 87 37.32 7.60 -2.72
N ALA A 88 37.34 6.71 -1.72
CA ALA A 88 36.80 7.02 -0.40
C ALA A 88 37.69 8.07 0.29
N THR A 89 37.63 9.30 -0.18
CA THR A 89 38.22 10.46 0.48
C THR A 89 37.06 11.33 0.98
N GLU A 90 37.21 11.85 2.20
CA GLU A 90 36.41 12.88 2.88
C GLU A 90 35.51 13.84 2.04
N PRO A 91 35.85 14.30 0.82
CA PRO A 91 34.96 15.07 -0.07
C PRO A 91 33.56 14.49 -0.32
N ALA A 92 33.37 13.16 -0.39
CA ALA A 92 32.07 12.59 -0.77
C ALA A 92 30.94 12.89 0.23
N ARG A 93 31.24 13.03 1.53
CA ARG A 93 30.23 13.35 2.57
C ARG A 93 29.76 14.81 2.55
N ARG A 94 30.55 15.71 1.93
CA ARG A 94 30.20 17.12 1.76
C ARG A 94 29.53 17.42 0.42
N MET A 95 29.49 16.44 -0.47
CA MET A 95 28.83 16.53 -1.75
C MET A 95 27.33 16.33 -1.59
N LYS A 96 26.56 17.28 -2.09
CA LYS A 96 25.09 17.31 -1.98
C LYS A 96 24.42 16.68 -3.20
N LEU A 97 23.22 16.13 -2.99
CA LEU A 97 22.33 15.67 -4.05
C LEU A 97 21.82 16.83 -4.91
N ALA A 98 21.39 17.91 -4.25
CA ALA A 98 20.94 19.14 -4.89
C ALA A 98 21.25 20.36 -4.01
N SER A 99 21.07 21.56 -4.56
CA SER A 99 21.32 22.82 -3.84
C SER A 99 20.43 22.99 -2.62
N ASP A 100 19.19 22.49 -2.69
CA ASP A 100 18.18 22.59 -1.64
C ASP A 100 18.23 21.44 -0.61
N GLU A 101 19.28 20.61 -0.62
CA GLU A 101 19.35 19.43 0.24
C GLU A 101 19.25 19.73 1.75
N ASP A 102 19.71 20.91 2.16
CA ASP A 102 19.66 21.35 3.57
C ASP A 102 18.28 21.90 3.97
N ARG A 103 17.39 22.14 3.00
CA ARG A 103 16.05 22.69 3.25
C ARG A 103 15.17 21.62 3.88
N VAL A 104 14.55 21.95 5.00
CA VAL A 104 13.55 21.11 5.68
C VAL A 104 12.25 21.88 5.77
N VAL A 105 11.17 21.30 5.27
CA VAL A 105 9.80 21.85 5.34
C VAL A 105 8.96 20.91 6.20
N ALA A 106 8.36 21.42 7.27
CA ALA A 106 7.62 20.62 8.23
C ALA A 106 6.23 21.21 8.52
N SER A 107 5.24 20.33 8.64
CA SER A 107 3.92 20.71 9.16
C SER A 107 4.05 21.17 10.62
N ARG A 108 3.32 22.23 11.00
CA ARG A 108 3.38 22.80 12.36
C ARG A 108 3.08 21.79 13.44
N ALA A 109 2.15 20.88 13.17
CA ALA A 109 1.73 19.90 14.14
C ALA A 109 2.81 18.82 14.43
N VAL A 110 3.88 18.74 13.64
CA VAL A 110 5.08 17.94 13.95
C VAL A 110 5.75 18.41 15.26
N LEU A 111 5.59 19.67 15.65
CA LEU A 111 6.21 20.24 16.85
C LEU A 111 5.37 20.06 18.13
N ASP A 112 4.17 19.49 18.04
CA ASP A 112 3.29 19.17 19.18
C ASP A 112 3.14 20.33 20.19
N GLY A 113 2.86 21.53 19.68
CA GLY A 113 2.68 22.73 20.49
C GLY A 113 3.95 23.35 21.08
N THR A 114 5.15 22.80 20.79
CA THR A 114 6.41 23.41 21.22
C THR A 114 6.71 24.70 20.43
N THR A 115 7.01 25.79 21.14
CA THR A 115 7.35 27.08 20.50
C THR A 115 8.76 27.10 19.91
N ARG A 116 9.62 26.16 20.31
CA ARG A 116 11.01 26.11 19.85
C ARG A 116 11.10 25.37 18.51
N VAL A 117 11.06 26.17 17.44
CA VAL A 117 11.30 25.70 16.07
C VAL A 117 12.79 25.33 15.90
N PRO A 118 13.09 24.17 15.28
CA PRO A 118 14.46 23.82 14.88
C PRO A 118 15.07 24.91 13.98
N GLU A 119 16.34 25.22 14.16
CA GLU A 119 17.03 26.20 13.31
C GLU A 119 17.05 25.74 11.83
N GLY A 120 16.71 26.63 10.91
CA GLY A 120 16.70 26.36 9.47
C GLY A 120 15.52 25.54 8.94
N TRP A 121 14.54 25.19 9.80
CA TRP A 121 13.31 24.52 9.36
C TRP A 121 12.25 25.54 8.97
N GLU A 122 11.63 25.32 7.82
CA GLU A 122 10.46 26.04 7.34
C GLU A 122 9.21 25.37 7.90
N ILE A 123 8.46 26.07 8.76
CA ILE A 123 7.25 25.52 9.38
C ILE A 123 6.02 26.07 8.65
N VAL A 124 5.20 25.18 8.13
CA VAL A 124 3.96 25.49 7.39
C VAL A 124 2.73 24.97 8.14
N GLU A 125 1.54 25.40 7.72
CA GLU A 125 0.28 25.14 8.45
C GLU A 125 -0.01 23.65 8.65
N ASP A 126 -0.03 22.88 7.55
CA ASP A 126 -0.47 21.49 7.51
C ASP A 126 0.31 20.65 6.48
N ASN A 127 -0.06 19.38 6.31
CA ASN A 127 0.57 18.48 5.34
C ASN A 127 0.40 18.96 3.89
N ALA A 128 -0.78 19.49 3.54
CA ALA A 128 -1.03 20.02 2.19
C ALA A 128 -0.11 21.20 1.85
N ALA A 129 0.15 22.08 2.83
CA ALA A 129 1.10 23.17 2.70
C ALA A 129 2.55 22.66 2.54
N VAL A 130 2.91 21.55 3.19
CA VAL A 130 4.22 20.89 2.96
C VAL A 130 4.33 20.43 1.51
N VAL A 131 3.28 19.77 0.98
CA VAL A 131 3.24 19.33 -0.42
C VAL A 131 3.44 20.52 -1.37
N ALA A 132 2.68 21.61 -1.17
CA ALA A 132 2.78 22.81 -2.00
C ALA A 132 4.19 23.45 -1.93
N ALA A 133 4.77 23.59 -0.74
CA ALA A 133 6.10 24.17 -0.56
C ALA A 133 7.24 23.32 -1.14
N CYS A 134 7.02 22.01 -1.29
CA CYS A 134 7.95 21.05 -1.84
C CYS A 134 7.73 20.70 -3.32
N ALA A 135 6.70 21.25 -3.98
CA ALA A 135 6.33 20.91 -5.36
C ALA A 135 7.47 21.06 -6.40
N HIS A 136 8.45 21.91 -6.12
CA HIS A 136 9.64 22.12 -6.97
C HIS A 136 10.96 21.79 -6.25
N ALA A 137 10.89 21.16 -5.08
CA ALA A 137 12.07 20.72 -4.36
C ALA A 137 12.74 19.53 -5.07
N GLN A 138 14.06 19.48 -5.02
CA GLN A 138 14.85 18.42 -5.66
C GLN A 138 15.35 17.42 -4.64
N ALA A 139 16.04 17.90 -3.61
CA ALA A 139 16.54 17.06 -2.53
C ALA A 139 16.20 17.61 -1.15
N ALA A 140 15.20 18.48 -1.01
CA ALA A 140 14.74 18.91 0.32
C ALA A 140 14.20 17.74 1.17
N THR A 141 13.90 18.02 2.43
CA THR A 141 13.24 17.09 3.33
C THR A 141 11.85 17.59 3.68
N ALA A 142 10.82 16.86 3.26
CA ALA A 142 9.42 17.08 3.63
C ALA A 142 9.12 16.28 4.91
N VAL A 143 8.59 16.94 5.93
CA VAL A 143 8.22 16.33 7.21
C VAL A 143 6.72 16.47 7.41
N LEU A 144 6.02 15.38 7.15
CA LEU A 144 4.58 15.24 7.33
C LEU A 144 4.28 14.70 8.72
N VAL A 145 3.04 14.85 9.16
CA VAL A 145 2.57 14.37 10.45
C VAL A 145 1.42 13.38 10.28
N PHE A 146 1.43 12.35 11.12
CA PHE A 146 0.32 11.41 11.31
C PHE A 146 -0.27 11.62 12.71
N HIS A 147 -1.57 11.92 12.78
CA HIS A 147 -2.28 12.08 14.06
C HIS A 147 -3.31 11.00 14.32
N SER A 148 -4.08 10.61 13.29
CA SER A 148 -5.19 9.70 13.45
C SER A 148 -5.42 8.90 12.18
N HIS A 149 -6.04 7.74 12.35
CA HIS A 149 -6.40 6.87 11.23
C HIS A 149 -7.29 7.56 10.17
N ALA A 150 -8.14 8.50 10.59
CA ALA A 150 -8.97 9.31 9.68
C ALA A 150 -8.18 10.08 8.62
N GLN A 151 -6.91 10.41 8.89
CA GLN A 151 -6.04 11.13 7.98
C GLN A 151 -5.15 10.21 7.14
N LEU A 152 -5.24 8.89 7.29
CA LEU A 152 -4.33 7.94 6.65
C LEU A 152 -4.38 8.05 5.12
N GLU A 153 -5.58 8.14 4.54
CA GLU A 153 -5.74 8.27 3.08
C GLU A 153 -5.11 9.57 2.57
N ALA A 154 -5.44 10.71 3.19
CA ALA A 154 -4.87 12.00 2.83
C ALA A 154 -3.34 12.01 2.94
N LEU A 155 -2.80 11.41 4.01
CA LEU A 155 -1.36 11.25 4.18
C LEU A 155 -0.73 10.39 3.07
N CYS A 156 -1.37 9.28 2.68
CA CYS A 156 -0.89 8.46 1.57
C CYS A 156 -0.90 9.24 0.24
N ALA A 157 -1.96 10.02 -0.02
CA ALA A 157 -2.04 10.88 -1.19
C ALA A 157 -0.92 11.93 -1.21
N ASP A 158 -0.64 12.59 -0.09
CA ASP A 158 0.42 13.59 0.05
C ASP A 158 1.81 12.99 -0.18
N VAL A 159 2.11 11.85 0.47
CA VAL A 159 3.37 11.12 0.30
C VAL A 159 3.56 10.69 -1.15
N HIS A 160 2.52 10.14 -1.77
CA HIS A 160 2.55 9.69 -3.15
C HIS A 160 2.78 10.85 -4.12
N ALA A 161 2.04 11.95 -3.95
CA ALA A 161 2.16 13.14 -4.77
C ALA A 161 3.58 13.72 -4.72
N LEU A 162 4.16 13.88 -3.52
CA LEU A 162 5.54 14.31 -3.34
C LEU A 162 6.53 13.38 -4.04
N ARG A 163 6.36 12.07 -3.90
CA ARG A 163 7.27 11.09 -4.50
C ARG A 163 7.19 11.10 -6.03
N ARG A 164 5.99 11.26 -6.60
CA ARG A 164 5.75 11.37 -8.05
C ARG A 164 6.26 12.67 -8.64
N GLN A 165 6.13 13.79 -7.93
CA GLN A 165 6.51 15.12 -8.42
C GLN A 165 8.01 15.40 -8.28
N CYS A 166 8.64 14.94 -7.19
CA CYS A 166 10.01 15.34 -6.84
C CYS A 166 11.05 14.22 -7.03
N GLY A 167 10.60 12.97 -7.22
CA GLY A 167 11.48 11.82 -7.42
C GLY A 167 12.12 11.27 -6.14
N GLY A 168 13.14 10.43 -6.29
CA GLY A 168 13.81 9.69 -5.21
C GLY A 168 14.77 10.50 -4.34
N ALA A 169 15.23 11.67 -4.80
CA ALA A 169 16.13 12.54 -4.04
C ALA A 169 15.44 13.36 -2.94
N LEU A 170 14.12 13.57 -3.04
CA LEU A 170 13.33 14.16 -1.96
C LEU A 170 13.25 13.19 -0.78
N LYS A 171 13.52 13.67 0.44
CA LYS A 171 13.31 12.88 1.66
C LYS A 171 11.92 13.16 2.19
N ILE A 172 11.17 12.10 2.49
CA ILE A 172 9.82 12.22 3.04
C ILE A 172 9.82 11.51 4.39
N ALA A 173 9.71 12.27 5.47
CA ALA A 173 9.58 11.76 6.82
C ALA A 173 8.13 11.91 7.30
N VAL A 174 7.58 10.89 7.93
CA VAL A 174 6.26 10.95 8.58
C VAL A 174 6.48 10.84 10.09
N VAL A 175 6.02 11.82 10.85
CA VAL A 175 6.15 11.87 12.31
C VAL A 175 4.82 11.54 12.96
N GLU A 176 4.81 10.59 13.89
CA GLU A 176 3.62 10.25 14.67
C GLU A 176 3.46 11.23 15.85
N ARG A 177 2.27 11.83 16.01
CA ARG A 177 1.96 12.73 17.13
C ARG A 177 0.68 12.43 17.91
N GLY A 178 -0.25 11.64 17.36
CA GLY A 178 -1.45 11.21 18.07
C GLY A 178 -1.49 9.69 18.27
N GLU A 179 -1.94 9.00 17.24
CA GLU A 179 -1.95 7.55 17.19
C GLU A 179 -0.62 7.00 16.68
N VAL A 180 -0.31 5.76 17.10
CA VAL A 180 0.82 5.00 16.56
C VAL A 180 0.37 4.31 15.29
N LEU A 181 1.15 4.39 14.22
CA LEU A 181 0.91 3.60 13.03
C LEU A 181 1.11 2.14 13.37
N ARG A 182 0.05 1.35 13.18
CA ARG A 182 0.19 -0.11 13.19
C ARG A 182 1.15 -0.52 12.07
N GLN A 183 1.88 -1.62 12.27
CA GLN A 183 2.90 -2.11 11.33
C GLN A 183 2.41 -2.16 9.87
N GLN A 184 1.17 -2.56 9.62
CA GLN A 184 0.59 -2.58 8.27
C GLN A 184 0.51 -1.21 7.59
N PHE A 185 0.20 -0.16 8.35
CA PHE A 185 0.02 1.20 7.86
C PHE A 185 1.37 1.90 7.77
N GLU A 186 2.32 1.56 8.66
CA GLU A 186 3.72 1.94 8.48
C GLU A 186 4.26 1.38 7.15
N MET A 187 4.06 0.08 6.89
CA MET A 187 4.45 -0.57 5.63
C MET A 187 3.78 0.06 4.41
N LEU A 188 2.48 0.36 4.51
CA LEU A 188 1.75 1.10 3.49
C LEU A 188 2.43 2.44 3.17
N VAL A 189 2.60 3.29 4.18
CA VAL A 189 3.17 4.64 4.00
C VAL A 189 4.60 4.57 3.42
N LEU A 190 5.40 3.59 3.84
CA LEU A 190 6.73 3.33 3.29
C LEU A 190 6.68 2.89 1.82
N SER A 191 5.74 2.02 1.44
CA SER A 191 5.55 1.54 0.06
C SER A 191 5.01 2.61 -0.90
N VAL A 192 4.21 3.55 -0.37
CA VAL A 192 3.63 4.67 -1.11
C VAL A 192 4.69 5.73 -1.40
N GLY A 193 5.78 5.77 -0.64
CA GLY A 193 6.95 6.58 -0.96
C GLY A 193 7.64 7.25 0.23
N ALA A 194 7.19 7.04 1.46
CA ALA A 194 7.85 7.64 2.62
C ALA A 194 9.25 7.04 2.82
N SER A 195 10.24 7.90 3.06
CA SER A 195 11.61 7.47 3.35
C SER A 195 11.66 6.80 4.72
N ARG A 196 10.98 7.38 5.71
CA ARG A 196 11.00 6.92 7.10
C ARG A 196 9.75 7.35 7.87
N VAL A 197 9.30 6.48 8.77
CA VAL A 197 8.36 6.82 9.84
C VAL A 197 9.14 7.07 11.13
N VAL A 198 8.83 8.17 11.80
CA VAL A 198 9.44 8.61 13.06
C VAL A 198 8.43 8.37 14.16
N ALA A 199 8.80 7.48 15.08
CA ALA A 199 7.95 7.01 16.15
C ALA A 199 7.39 8.14 17.03
N ARG A 200 6.22 7.88 17.60
CA ARG A 200 5.53 8.77 18.54
C ARG A 200 6.39 9.07 19.77
N ASP A 201 6.10 10.20 20.42
CA ASP A 201 6.65 10.58 21.73
C ASP A 201 8.17 10.79 21.76
N LEU A 202 8.82 10.88 20.60
CA LEU A 202 10.24 11.24 20.54
C LEU A 202 10.45 12.71 20.93
N PRO A 203 11.42 13.01 21.83
CA PRO A 203 11.85 14.37 22.08
C PRO A 203 12.24 15.06 20.77
N VAL A 204 11.97 16.36 20.66
CA VAL A 204 12.22 17.16 19.44
C VAL A 204 13.65 16.98 18.92
N SER A 205 14.65 16.90 19.81
CA SER A 205 16.05 16.66 19.42
C SER A 205 16.30 15.30 18.76
N ARG A 206 15.63 14.23 19.22
CA ARG A 206 15.73 12.88 18.61
C ARG A 206 14.99 12.82 17.29
N MET A 207 13.83 13.47 17.20
CA MET A 207 13.09 13.61 15.94
C MET A 207 13.93 14.37 14.91
N GLN A 208 14.52 15.51 15.27
CA GLN A 208 15.44 16.26 14.41
C GLN A 208 16.61 15.39 13.94
N ALA A 209 17.24 14.64 14.84
CA ALA A 209 18.34 13.74 14.48
C ALA A 209 17.88 12.64 13.48
N ALA A 210 16.68 12.09 13.67
CA ALA A 210 16.11 11.10 12.75
C ALA A 210 15.84 11.68 11.36
N VAL A 211 15.34 12.92 11.29
CA VAL A 211 15.12 13.64 10.02
C VAL A 211 16.46 13.98 9.35
N HIS A 212 17.44 14.50 10.11
CA HIS A 212 18.77 14.81 9.58
C HIS A 212 19.52 13.58 9.07
N ALA A 213 19.29 12.40 9.66
CA ALA A 213 19.91 11.15 9.21
C ALA A 213 19.49 10.74 7.79
N LEU A 214 18.38 11.28 7.27
CA LEU A 214 17.93 11.03 5.90
C LEU A 214 18.73 11.82 4.85
N ARG A 215 19.54 12.80 5.27
CA ARG A 215 20.36 13.59 4.36
C ARG A 215 21.33 12.70 3.58
N GLY A 216 21.52 13.00 2.30
CA GLY A 216 22.36 12.26 1.36
C GLY A 216 21.76 10.94 0.86
N GLN A 217 20.64 10.48 1.43
CA GLN A 217 20.00 9.24 1.03
C GLN A 217 19.15 9.44 -0.22
N LEU A 218 19.10 8.39 -1.04
CA LEU A 218 18.20 8.28 -2.17
C LEU A 218 17.17 7.20 -1.89
N TYR A 219 15.92 7.52 -2.23
CA TYR A 219 14.85 6.54 -2.19
C TYR A 219 14.96 5.63 -3.42
N ALA A 220 15.38 4.38 -3.20
CA ALA A 220 15.56 3.38 -4.25
C ALA A 220 14.50 2.25 -4.20
N ARG A 221 13.60 2.27 -3.23
CA ARG A 221 12.54 1.25 -3.13
C ARG A 221 11.53 1.46 -4.28
N PRO A 222 10.88 0.38 -4.76
CA PRO A 222 9.72 0.52 -5.64
C PRO A 222 8.63 1.33 -4.94
N VAL A 223 8.01 2.24 -5.69
CA VAL A 223 6.87 3.04 -5.22
C VAL A 223 5.61 2.45 -5.84
N ALA A 224 4.56 2.27 -5.05
CA ALA A 224 3.27 1.84 -5.56
C ALA A 224 2.81 2.75 -6.72
N ALA A 225 2.42 2.17 -7.86
CA ALA A 225 1.98 2.94 -9.02
C ALA A 225 0.65 3.67 -8.77
N ASP A 226 -0.22 3.03 -7.98
CA ASP A 226 -1.47 3.60 -7.48
C ASP A 226 -1.51 3.45 -5.95
N TYR A 227 -1.53 4.58 -5.24
CA TYR A 227 -1.59 4.59 -3.79
C TYR A 227 -2.94 4.09 -3.25
N ARG A 228 -4.05 4.24 -4.01
CA ARG A 228 -5.38 3.80 -3.56
C ARG A 228 -5.47 2.29 -3.53
N ALA A 229 -4.94 1.62 -4.55
CA ALA A 229 -4.81 0.17 -4.57
C ALA A 229 -3.95 -0.35 -3.40
N ALA A 230 -2.85 0.35 -3.10
CA ALA A 230 -2.02 0.04 -1.94
C ALA A 230 -2.78 0.23 -0.62
N LEU A 231 -3.50 1.35 -0.45
CA LEU A 231 -4.32 1.61 0.74
C LEU A 231 -5.39 0.53 0.94
N ALA A 232 -6.12 0.18 -0.13
CA ALA A 232 -7.12 -0.89 -0.09
C ALA A 232 -6.52 -2.25 0.32
N ALA A 233 -5.31 -2.58 -0.15
CA ALA A 233 -4.60 -3.78 0.27
C ALA A 233 -4.24 -3.78 1.76
N ALA A 234 -3.93 -2.61 2.34
CA ALA A 234 -3.57 -2.46 3.75
C ALA A 234 -4.76 -2.42 4.72
N LEU A 235 -5.92 -1.90 4.28
CA LEU A 235 -7.15 -1.89 5.08
C LEU A 235 -7.73 -3.30 5.24
N GLY A 236 -7.49 -4.19 4.27
CA GLY A 236 -8.03 -5.55 4.29
C GLY A 236 -9.52 -5.59 3.97
N ASP A 237 -10.14 -6.77 4.16
CA ASP A 237 -11.60 -6.89 4.06
C ASP A 237 -12.23 -6.70 5.45
N SER A 238 -13.44 -6.12 5.52
CA SER A 238 -14.22 -5.94 6.76
C SER A 238 -14.75 -7.24 7.38
N VAL A 239 -14.30 -8.40 6.88
CA VAL A 239 -14.71 -9.72 7.36
C VAL A 239 -13.95 -10.07 8.63
N LEU A 240 -14.68 -10.55 9.63
CA LEU A 240 -14.18 -10.87 10.96
C LEU A 240 -14.81 -12.18 11.43
N GLY A 241 -14.03 -13.04 12.08
CA GLY A 241 -14.57 -14.19 12.80
C GLY A 241 -14.70 -15.45 11.96
N TYR A 242 -15.67 -16.30 12.31
CA TYR A 242 -15.79 -17.63 11.73
C TYR A 242 -16.21 -17.58 10.26
N LEU A 243 -15.52 -18.38 9.44
CA LEU A 243 -15.90 -18.65 8.07
C LEU A 243 -15.89 -20.16 7.83
N PRO A 244 -16.84 -20.70 7.04
CA PRO A 244 -16.75 -22.09 6.60
C PRO A 244 -15.52 -22.30 5.71
N VAL A 245 -14.93 -23.49 5.76
CA VAL A 245 -13.64 -23.82 5.13
C VAL A 245 -13.53 -23.34 3.67
N GLY A 246 -14.58 -23.52 2.87
CA GLY A 246 -14.59 -23.07 1.48
C GLY A 246 -14.43 -21.56 1.33
N ALA A 247 -15.17 -20.79 2.14
CA ALA A 247 -15.09 -19.33 2.16
C ALA A 247 -13.78 -18.84 2.77
N PHE A 248 -13.30 -19.49 3.84
CA PHE A 248 -12.01 -19.20 4.47
C PHE A 248 -10.84 -19.34 3.49
N CYS A 249 -10.73 -20.47 2.78
CA CYS A 249 -9.66 -20.68 1.81
C CYS A 249 -9.72 -19.70 0.63
N LEU A 250 -10.92 -19.39 0.12
CA LEU A 250 -11.08 -18.42 -0.96
C LEU A 250 -10.68 -17.01 -0.50
N ARG A 251 -11.12 -16.62 0.69
CA ARG A 251 -10.85 -15.31 1.27
C ARG A 251 -9.36 -15.09 1.49
N ILE A 252 -8.67 -16.03 2.13
CA ILE A 252 -7.24 -15.85 2.43
C ILE A 252 -6.43 -15.75 1.14
N ARG A 253 -6.74 -16.55 0.10
CA ARG A 253 -6.06 -16.41 -1.19
C ARG A 253 -6.25 -15.02 -1.78
N ALA A 254 -7.48 -14.51 -1.78
CA ALA A 254 -7.75 -13.15 -2.25
C ALA A 254 -6.99 -12.08 -1.44
N VAL A 255 -6.84 -12.27 -0.12
CA VAL A 255 -6.04 -11.39 0.74
C VAL A 255 -4.55 -11.48 0.39
N LEU A 256 -4.01 -12.68 0.22
CA LEU A 256 -2.60 -12.89 -0.16
C LEU A 256 -2.29 -12.29 -1.54
N ASP A 257 -3.18 -12.49 -2.51
CA ASP A 257 -3.04 -11.95 -3.86
C ASP A 257 -3.04 -10.42 -3.86
N ARG A 258 -3.92 -9.79 -3.08
CA ARG A 258 -3.96 -8.32 -2.92
C ARG A 258 -2.76 -7.78 -2.12
N GLY A 259 -2.40 -8.48 -1.05
CA GLY A 259 -1.31 -8.12 -0.13
C GLY A 259 0.08 -8.24 -0.74
N ALA A 260 0.24 -8.97 -1.86
CA ALA A 260 1.50 -9.14 -2.57
C ALA A 260 2.14 -7.79 -2.98
N VAL A 261 1.32 -6.78 -3.30
CA VAL A 261 1.80 -5.43 -3.68
C VAL A 261 2.59 -4.77 -2.54
N LEU A 262 2.16 -5.00 -1.30
CA LEU A 262 2.73 -4.41 -0.09
C LEU A 262 3.71 -5.32 0.64
N ALA A 263 3.83 -6.57 0.20
CA ALA A 263 4.54 -7.64 0.90
C ALA A 263 4.14 -7.71 2.39
N LEU A 264 2.84 -7.56 2.69
CA LEU A 264 2.36 -7.59 4.07
C LEU A 264 2.60 -8.98 4.68
N PRO A 265 3.17 -9.07 5.89
CA PRO A 265 3.34 -10.34 6.57
C PRO A 265 1.97 -10.85 7.03
N HIS A 266 1.65 -12.10 6.71
CA HIS A 266 0.44 -12.76 7.17
C HIS A 266 0.83 -14.04 7.90
N THR A 267 0.06 -14.40 8.92
CA THR A 267 0.27 -15.63 9.68
C THR A 267 -0.99 -16.48 9.70
N LEU A 268 -0.83 -17.78 9.42
CA LEU A 268 -1.86 -18.79 9.67
C LEU A 268 -1.44 -19.63 10.87
N ALA A 269 -2.14 -19.51 11.98
CA ALA A 269 -1.97 -20.38 13.14
C ALA A 269 -2.82 -21.64 12.97
N LYS A 270 -2.16 -22.80 12.96
CA LYS A 270 -2.78 -24.12 13.02
C LYS A 270 -2.67 -24.65 14.44
N ILE A 271 -3.81 -24.85 15.08
CA ILE A 271 -3.94 -25.22 16.49
C ILE A 271 -4.56 -26.61 16.56
N ALA A 272 -3.81 -27.61 17.06
CA ALA A 272 -4.33 -28.97 17.21
C ALA A 272 -5.13 -29.11 18.52
N LEU A 273 -6.42 -29.37 18.45
CA LEU A 273 -7.27 -29.39 19.64
C LEU A 273 -6.99 -30.64 20.50
N LEU A 274 -7.01 -30.47 21.82
CA LEU A 274 -6.85 -31.59 22.76
C LEU A 274 -8.02 -32.58 22.69
N PRO A 275 -7.78 -33.89 22.91
CA PRO A 275 -8.84 -34.89 23.00
C PRO A 275 -9.83 -34.56 24.13
N GLY A 276 -11.03 -34.10 23.78
CA GLY A 276 -12.07 -33.70 24.73
C GLY A 276 -12.50 -32.23 24.62
N VAL A 277 -11.73 -31.40 23.92
CA VAL A 277 -12.15 -30.03 23.58
C VAL A 277 -13.06 -30.08 22.37
N SER A 278 -14.27 -29.54 22.48
CA SER A 278 -15.18 -29.44 21.35
C SER A 278 -14.78 -28.26 20.45
N HIS A 279 -14.92 -28.42 19.13
CA HIS A 279 -14.68 -27.32 18.17
C HIS A 279 -15.58 -26.11 18.44
N VAL A 280 -16.81 -26.36 18.89
CA VAL A 280 -17.77 -25.30 19.23
C VAL A 280 -17.28 -24.50 20.44
N ASP A 281 -16.75 -25.15 21.47
CA ASP A 281 -16.21 -24.45 22.64
C ASP A 281 -14.93 -23.69 22.29
N ALA A 282 -14.02 -24.30 21.53
CA ALA A 282 -12.82 -23.62 21.03
C ALA A 282 -13.16 -22.38 20.19
N LEU A 283 -14.17 -22.46 19.31
CA LEU A 283 -14.67 -21.33 18.52
C LEU A 283 -15.34 -20.26 19.38
N ARG A 284 -16.06 -20.61 20.46
CA ARG A 284 -16.65 -19.63 21.40
C ARG A 284 -15.58 -18.80 22.13
N HIS A 285 -14.45 -19.45 22.40
CA HIS A 285 -13.30 -18.83 23.05
C HIS A 285 -12.47 -17.97 22.08
N CYS A 286 -12.52 -18.26 20.78
CA CYS A 286 -11.84 -17.48 19.73
C CYS A 286 -12.63 -16.21 19.35
N ARG A 287 -12.19 -15.04 19.82
CA ARG A 287 -12.84 -13.75 19.59
C ARG A 287 -11.90 -12.77 18.87
N PRO A 288 -11.70 -12.93 17.54
CA PRO A 288 -10.96 -11.94 16.78
C PRO A 288 -11.67 -10.58 16.89
N ARG A 289 -10.89 -9.52 17.12
CA ARG A 289 -11.39 -8.15 17.31
C ARG A 289 -11.07 -7.21 16.16
N ARG A 290 -10.22 -7.67 15.23
CA ARG A 290 -9.65 -6.85 14.18
C ARG A 290 -10.10 -7.38 12.82
N ALA A 291 -10.66 -6.50 12.00
CA ALA A 291 -11.06 -6.83 10.63
C ALA A 291 -9.90 -7.49 9.87
N GLY A 292 -10.22 -8.54 9.10
CA GLY A 292 -9.25 -9.38 8.41
C GLY A 292 -8.83 -10.62 9.19
N ASP A 293 -9.00 -10.65 10.52
CA ASP A 293 -8.73 -11.85 11.32
C ASP A 293 -9.93 -12.80 11.25
N VAL A 294 -9.70 -13.97 10.66
CA VAL A 294 -10.74 -14.97 10.39
C VAL A 294 -10.34 -16.33 10.93
N VAL A 295 -11.33 -17.15 11.28
CA VAL A 295 -11.13 -18.47 11.86
C VAL A 295 -11.97 -19.52 11.15
N THR A 296 -11.44 -20.73 10.99
CA THR A 296 -12.19 -21.92 10.59
C THR A 296 -11.73 -23.12 11.43
N ALA A 297 -12.48 -24.21 11.39
CA ALA A 297 -12.11 -25.48 11.99
C ALA A 297 -12.14 -26.60 10.94
N ASP A 298 -11.32 -27.64 11.12
CA ASP A 298 -11.46 -28.93 10.44
C ASP A 298 -11.96 -30.01 11.42
N ALA A 299 -11.62 -31.29 11.20
CA ALA A 299 -11.98 -32.38 12.09
C ALA A 299 -11.15 -32.48 13.40
N ALA A 300 -9.96 -31.87 13.45
CA ALA A 300 -9.01 -31.97 14.57
C ALA A 300 -8.29 -30.66 14.93
N HIS A 301 -8.36 -29.64 14.08
CA HIS A 301 -7.61 -28.41 14.17
C HIS A 301 -8.52 -27.20 14.07
N LEU A 302 -8.07 -26.13 14.73
CA LEU A 302 -8.55 -24.78 14.54
C LEU A 302 -7.52 -23.98 13.74
N TYR A 303 -7.98 -23.24 12.75
CA TYR A 303 -7.15 -22.41 11.88
C TYR A 303 -7.51 -20.94 12.09
N VAL A 304 -6.57 -20.15 12.58
CA VAL A 304 -6.73 -18.70 12.75
C VAL A 304 -5.81 -17.98 11.79
N PHE A 305 -6.38 -17.22 10.86
CA PHE A 305 -5.63 -16.35 9.98
C PHE A 305 -5.54 -14.95 10.59
N LEU A 306 -4.32 -14.45 10.71
CA LEU A 306 -4.00 -13.15 11.29
C LEU A 306 -3.55 -12.20 10.17
N PHE A 307 -4.33 -11.16 9.93
CA PHE A 307 -4.07 -10.19 8.87
C PHE A 307 -2.98 -9.19 9.28
N ALA A 308 -1.98 -8.98 8.42
CA ALA A 308 -0.83 -8.11 8.67
C ALA A 308 -0.19 -8.36 10.06
N CYS A 309 0.24 -9.60 10.28
CA CYS A 309 0.84 -10.09 11.51
C CYS A 309 2.03 -11.00 11.18
N GLU A 310 3.19 -10.69 11.76
CA GLU A 310 4.41 -11.47 11.63
C GLU A 310 4.31 -12.77 12.46
N PRO A 311 4.90 -13.90 12.02
CA PRO A 311 4.84 -15.15 12.79
C PRO A 311 5.42 -15.04 14.19
N VAL A 312 6.37 -14.11 14.43
CA VAL A 312 6.95 -13.87 15.77
C VAL A 312 5.95 -13.23 16.74
N ASP A 313 4.99 -12.46 16.24
CA ASP A 313 3.98 -11.78 17.05
C ASP A 313 2.68 -12.59 17.19
N ALA A 314 2.63 -13.77 16.55
CA ALA A 314 1.43 -14.56 16.43
C ALA A 314 0.96 -15.13 17.79
N GLU A 315 1.88 -15.56 18.66
CA GLU A 315 1.53 -16.05 20.00
C GLU A 315 0.86 -14.95 20.84
N ASP A 316 1.42 -13.75 20.83
CA ASP A 316 0.86 -12.57 21.50
C ASP A 316 -0.50 -12.17 20.90
N ALA A 317 -0.67 -12.29 19.58
CA ALA A 317 -1.94 -12.05 18.92
C ALA A 317 -3.00 -13.08 19.34
N LEU A 318 -2.66 -14.37 19.36
CA LEU A 318 -3.55 -15.43 19.80
C LEU A 318 -3.96 -15.25 21.26
N ALA A 319 -3.03 -14.88 22.15
CA ALA A 319 -3.33 -14.59 23.55
C ALA A 319 -4.35 -13.45 23.76
N ARG A 320 -4.49 -12.53 22.79
CA ARG A 320 -5.51 -11.46 22.80
C ARG A 320 -6.83 -11.87 22.16
N ILE A 321 -6.77 -12.82 21.21
CA ILE A 321 -7.93 -13.32 20.46
C ILE A 321 -8.70 -14.34 21.29
N PHE A 322 -8.00 -15.23 21.99
CA PHE A 322 -8.62 -16.21 22.88
C PHE A 322 -8.90 -15.60 24.25
N ASP A 323 -10.09 -15.85 24.80
CA ASP A 323 -10.46 -15.44 26.16
C ASP A 323 -9.93 -16.41 27.25
N VAL A 324 -9.38 -17.55 26.84
CA VAL A 324 -8.67 -18.52 27.67
C VAL A 324 -7.25 -18.75 27.14
N PRO A 325 -6.27 -19.16 27.97
CA PRO A 325 -4.93 -19.49 27.48
C PRO A 325 -5.00 -20.60 26.43
N VAL A 326 -4.29 -20.43 25.31
CA VAL A 326 -4.32 -21.37 24.17
C VAL A 326 -3.88 -22.78 24.60
N ASP A 327 -3.00 -22.88 25.59
CA ASP A 327 -2.53 -24.15 26.20
C ASP A 327 -3.66 -25.00 26.81
N THR A 328 -4.79 -24.38 27.16
CA THR A 328 -5.97 -25.10 27.65
C THR A 328 -6.76 -25.79 26.52
N LEU A 329 -6.57 -25.34 25.29
CA LEU A 329 -7.26 -25.83 24.10
C LEU A 329 -6.35 -26.76 23.27
N SER A 330 -5.04 -26.55 23.31
CA SER A 330 -4.06 -27.21 22.45
C SER A 330 -2.69 -27.34 23.12
N ASP A 331 -2.01 -28.46 22.88
CA ASP A 331 -0.59 -28.65 23.22
C ASP A 331 0.35 -28.33 22.04
N ARG A 332 -0.20 -28.07 20.86
CA ARG A 332 0.55 -27.91 19.60
C ARG A 332 -0.04 -26.81 18.74
N VAL A 333 0.61 -25.65 18.77
CA VAL A 333 0.33 -24.52 17.88
C VAL A 333 1.48 -24.37 16.87
N VAL A 334 1.13 -24.23 15.60
CA VAL A 334 2.10 -24.00 14.50
C VAL A 334 1.73 -22.71 13.78
N CYS A 335 2.59 -21.71 13.86
CA CYS A 335 2.44 -20.43 13.16
C CYS A 335 3.15 -20.49 11.80
N LEU A 336 2.38 -20.39 10.72
CA LEU A 336 2.86 -20.48 9.34
C LEU A 336 2.91 -19.10 8.70
N GLY A 337 4.07 -18.72 8.17
CA GLY A 337 4.26 -17.49 7.39
C GLY A 337 4.03 -17.68 5.89
N HIS A 338 4.38 -16.64 5.11
CA HIS A 338 4.19 -16.58 3.66
C HIS A 338 4.82 -17.78 2.92
N GLY A 339 4.12 -18.31 1.91
CA GLY A 339 4.51 -19.52 1.16
C GLY A 339 4.08 -20.85 1.80
N SER A 340 4.15 -20.98 3.13
CA SER A 340 3.62 -22.17 3.84
C SER A 340 2.10 -22.14 3.97
N ILE A 341 1.51 -20.94 4.01
CA ILE A 341 0.05 -20.76 4.07
C ILE A 341 -0.64 -21.43 2.88
N ASP A 342 -0.16 -21.25 1.65
CA ASP A 342 -0.79 -21.83 0.46
C ASP A 342 -0.80 -23.35 0.47
N ILE A 343 0.27 -23.97 0.97
CA ILE A 343 0.37 -25.43 1.11
C ILE A 343 -0.72 -25.92 2.05
N GLU A 344 -0.86 -25.27 3.21
CA GLU A 344 -1.85 -25.65 4.22
C GLU A 344 -3.28 -25.40 3.73
N LEU A 345 -3.55 -24.28 3.05
CA LEU A 345 -4.86 -24.01 2.44
C LEU A 345 -5.22 -25.05 1.36
N ASN A 346 -4.24 -25.50 0.58
CA ASN A 346 -4.46 -26.57 -0.40
C ASN A 346 -4.79 -27.91 0.27
N ALA A 347 -4.12 -28.24 1.38
CA ALA A 347 -4.38 -29.43 2.17
C ALA A 347 -5.80 -29.39 2.76
N LEU A 348 -6.16 -28.30 3.42
CA LEU A 348 -7.48 -28.09 4.01
C LEU A 348 -8.60 -28.17 2.97
N LYS A 349 -8.41 -27.55 1.79
CA LYS A 349 -9.36 -27.63 0.67
C LYS A 349 -9.45 -29.04 0.08
N ALA A 350 -8.38 -29.82 0.09
CA ALA A 350 -8.39 -31.20 -0.36
C ALA A 350 -9.14 -32.10 0.63
N GLU A 351 -8.97 -31.89 1.93
CA GLU A 351 -9.68 -32.61 2.98
C GLU A 351 -11.19 -32.35 2.92
N ASN A 352 -11.60 -31.07 2.84
CA ASN A 352 -13.01 -30.71 2.70
C ASN A 352 -13.69 -31.33 1.46
N ARG A 353 -12.93 -31.61 0.40
CA ARG A 353 -13.43 -32.31 -0.80
C ARG A 353 -13.58 -33.82 -0.58
N ARG A 354 -12.74 -34.43 0.26
CA ARG A 354 -12.79 -35.87 0.57
C ARG A 354 -13.91 -36.18 1.56
N ALA A 355 -14.01 -35.37 2.61
CA ALA A 355 -15.04 -35.47 3.63
C ALA A 355 -15.50 -34.03 3.94
N PRO A 356 -16.79 -33.69 3.70
CA PRO A 356 -17.31 -32.38 4.03
C PRO A 356 -17.08 -32.07 5.52
N ILE A 357 -16.37 -30.98 5.79
CA ILE A 357 -16.09 -30.50 7.14
C ILE A 357 -17.37 -29.84 7.68
N ALA A 358 -17.61 -29.97 8.99
CA ALA A 358 -18.75 -29.37 9.66
C ALA A 358 -18.75 -27.84 9.50
N ASP A 359 -19.90 -27.30 9.12
CA ASP A 359 -20.14 -25.86 9.03
C ASP A 359 -20.77 -25.38 10.33
N TYR A 360 -20.12 -24.43 11.01
CA TYR A 360 -20.58 -23.83 12.25
C TYR A 360 -21.18 -22.42 12.05
N SER A 361 -21.48 -22.06 10.80
CA SER A 361 -22.02 -20.73 10.45
C SER A 361 -23.32 -20.44 11.22
N ASP A 362 -24.18 -21.42 11.47
CA ASP A 362 -25.42 -21.19 12.24
C ASP A 362 -25.16 -20.76 13.70
N LEU A 363 -23.98 -21.06 14.26
CA LEU A 363 -23.58 -20.73 15.63
C LEU A 363 -22.72 -19.47 15.72
N PHE A 364 -21.95 -19.17 14.66
CA PHE A 364 -20.91 -18.13 14.66
C PHE A 364 -20.91 -17.26 13.42
N ALA A 365 -21.99 -17.23 12.64
CA ALA A 365 -22.09 -16.48 11.39
C ALA A 365 -21.45 -15.10 11.55
N ALA A 366 -20.40 -14.86 10.76
CA ALA A 366 -19.87 -13.52 10.59
C ALA A 366 -21.05 -12.64 10.19
N THR A 367 -21.46 -11.73 11.08
CA THR A 367 -22.49 -10.76 10.73
C THR A 367 -21.82 -9.80 9.75
N PRO A 368 -22.16 -9.79 8.44
CA PRO A 368 -21.75 -8.66 7.63
C PRO A 368 -22.38 -7.44 8.30
N ARG A 369 -21.58 -6.45 8.70
CA ARG A 369 -22.13 -5.18 9.18
C ARG A 369 -22.92 -4.56 8.03
N THR A 370 -24.23 -4.76 8.02
CA THR A 370 -25.16 -3.98 7.21
C THR A 370 -25.26 -2.62 7.87
N LEU A 371 -24.79 -1.58 7.18
CA LEU A 371 -24.98 -0.19 7.58
C LEU A 371 -26.48 0.10 7.74
N PRO A 372 -26.94 0.75 8.83
CA PRO A 372 -28.31 1.20 8.91
C PRO A 372 -28.57 2.27 7.85
N ALA A 373 -29.65 2.10 7.09
CA ALA A 373 -30.13 3.10 6.14
C ALA A 373 -30.38 4.42 6.89
N HIS A 374 -29.82 5.51 6.36
CA HIS A 374 -29.97 6.88 6.86
C HIS A 374 -31.44 7.19 7.21
N ALA A 375 -31.71 7.40 8.49
CA ALA A 375 -32.88 8.16 8.93
C ALA A 375 -32.55 9.66 8.82
N ALA A 376 -33.50 10.43 8.28
CA ALA A 376 -33.42 11.87 8.08
C ALA A 376 -33.08 12.65 9.37
N PRO A 377 -32.43 13.82 9.28
CA PRO A 377 -31.87 14.51 10.43
C PRO A 377 -32.95 15.22 11.25
N GLY A 378 -32.95 15.00 12.57
CA GLY A 378 -33.75 15.73 13.54
C GLY A 378 -33.07 15.68 14.91
N ASP A 379 -32.54 16.84 15.32
CA ASP A 379 -32.01 17.27 16.63
C ASP A 379 -31.88 16.24 17.76
N ALA A 380 -30.63 15.96 18.16
CA ALA A 380 -30.12 16.11 19.55
C ALA A 380 -28.67 15.56 19.65
N LEU A 381 -27.77 16.31 20.30
CA LEU A 381 -26.43 15.85 20.72
C LEU A 381 -26.54 14.64 21.68
N PRO A 382 -25.56 13.72 21.65
CA PRO A 382 -24.70 13.58 22.83
C PRO A 382 -23.22 13.22 22.55
N ASP A 383 -22.54 13.13 23.70
CA ASP A 383 -21.12 13.10 24.06
C ASP A 383 -20.30 11.84 23.68
N ALA A 384 -18.97 12.03 23.74
CA ALA A 384 -17.82 11.12 23.68
C ALA A 384 -18.08 9.61 23.48
N GLY A 385 -17.91 9.17 22.22
CA GLY A 385 -17.86 7.75 21.84
C GLY A 385 -17.27 7.51 20.44
N GLU A 386 -16.37 8.37 19.96
CA GLU A 386 -15.91 8.35 18.56
C GLU A 386 -14.49 7.76 18.43
N VAL A 387 -14.37 6.44 18.45
CA VAL A 387 -13.15 5.75 17.97
C VAL A 387 -13.49 4.55 17.06
N SER A 388 -14.76 4.13 16.98
CA SER A 388 -15.18 3.03 16.09
C SER A 388 -15.76 3.55 14.76
N ASP A 389 -16.56 4.61 14.78
CA ASP A 389 -17.33 5.05 13.59
C ASP A 389 -16.47 5.74 12.52
N ALA A 390 -15.32 6.29 12.90
CA ALA A 390 -14.37 6.89 11.95
C ALA A 390 -13.72 5.84 11.03
N ILE A 391 -13.53 4.61 11.50
CA ILE A 391 -12.97 3.49 10.72
C ILE A 391 -13.99 3.05 9.66
N ASP A 392 -15.27 2.95 10.04
CA ASP A 392 -16.34 2.52 9.14
C ASP A 392 -16.66 3.57 8.05
N THR A 393 -16.44 4.85 8.34
CA THR A 393 -16.66 5.94 7.39
C THR A 393 -15.64 5.91 6.25
N ILE A 394 -14.37 5.59 6.55
CA ILE A 394 -13.30 5.46 5.55
C ILE A 394 -13.53 4.24 4.64
N ASP A 395 -13.89 3.09 5.24
CA ASP A 395 -14.25 1.88 4.48
C ASP A 395 -15.42 2.14 3.52
N THR A 396 -16.38 2.98 3.93
CA THR A 396 -17.55 3.34 3.10
C THR A 396 -17.19 4.30 1.96
N ILE A 397 -16.34 5.31 2.21
CA ILE A 397 -15.93 6.31 1.21
C ILE A 397 -15.04 5.67 0.12
N VAL A 398 -14.06 4.86 0.53
CA VAL A 398 -13.15 4.17 -0.42
C VAL A 398 -13.90 3.13 -1.26
N ALA A 399 -14.91 2.44 -0.69
CA ALA A 399 -15.75 1.51 -1.42
C ALA A 399 -16.71 2.19 -2.43
N LEU A 400 -17.19 3.39 -2.12
CA LEU A 400 -18.07 4.17 -3.01
C LEU A 400 -17.31 4.83 -4.17
N GLU A 401 -16.07 5.29 -3.97
CA GLU A 401 -15.26 5.91 -5.03
C GLU A 401 -14.64 4.88 -6.00
N ALA A 402 -14.43 3.63 -5.55
CA ALA A 402 -13.97 2.53 -6.41
C ALA A 402 -15.04 2.07 -7.43
N ILE A 403 -16.31 2.45 -7.23
CA ILE A 403 -17.42 2.16 -8.13
C ILE A 403 -17.75 3.46 -8.89
N GLY A 404 -16.94 3.77 -9.91
CA GLY A 404 -17.17 4.94 -10.75
C GLY A 404 -18.55 4.94 -11.42
N ALA A 405 -19.45 5.79 -10.92
CA ALA A 405 -20.66 6.20 -11.62
C ALA A 405 -20.86 7.71 -11.42
N THR A 406 -20.43 8.49 -12.41
CA THR A 406 -20.81 9.90 -12.55
C THR A 406 -22.31 9.98 -12.85
N PRO A 407 -23.13 10.74 -12.08
CA PRO A 407 -24.46 11.06 -12.54
C PRO A 407 -24.37 12.28 -13.47
N SER A 408 -24.51 12.02 -14.77
CA SER A 408 -24.79 13.05 -15.77
C SER A 408 -26.21 13.59 -15.55
N VAL A 409 -26.31 14.89 -15.27
CA VAL A 409 -27.57 15.62 -15.21
C VAL A 409 -27.86 16.16 -16.62
N ALA A 410 -28.81 15.54 -17.33
CA ALA A 410 -29.45 16.14 -18.48
C ALA A 410 -30.93 15.73 -18.52
N ALA A 411 -31.80 16.70 -18.28
CA ALA A 411 -33.24 16.60 -18.41
C ALA A 411 -33.65 16.66 -19.89
N VAL A 412 -34.48 15.71 -20.35
CA VAL A 412 -35.40 15.92 -21.47
C VAL A 412 -36.68 15.11 -21.22
N ASP A 413 -37.79 15.84 -21.28
CA ASP A 413 -39.18 15.42 -21.14
C ASP A 413 -39.71 14.83 -22.46
N ALA A 414 -40.43 13.69 -22.42
CA ALA A 414 -41.48 13.31 -23.40
C ALA A 414 -42.07 11.89 -23.15
N SER A 415 -43.30 11.89 -22.63
CA SER A 415 -44.50 11.08 -23.00
C SER A 415 -44.39 9.61 -23.48
N THR A 416 -45.17 8.79 -22.76
CA THR A 416 -45.69 7.40 -22.95
C THR A 416 -46.29 7.08 -24.34
N PRO A 417 -46.58 5.79 -24.74
CA PRO A 417 -47.21 4.73 -23.91
C PRO A 417 -46.79 3.24 -24.11
N GLU A 418 -47.28 2.42 -23.17
CA GLU A 418 -47.16 0.95 -23.01
C GLU A 418 -47.58 0.10 -24.23
N PRO A 419 -47.13 -1.18 -24.24
CA PRO A 419 -48.09 -2.26 -24.47
C PRO A 419 -47.93 -3.50 -23.55
N VAL A 420 -49.02 -3.79 -22.83
CA VAL A 420 -49.75 -5.07 -22.68
C VAL A 420 -48.96 -6.39 -22.64
N MET A 421 -48.90 -6.99 -21.45
CA MET A 421 -48.58 -8.40 -21.19
C MET A 421 -49.84 -9.30 -21.22
N PRO A 422 -49.84 -10.45 -21.90
CA PRO A 422 -50.86 -11.48 -21.69
C PRO A 422 -50.37 -12.59 -20.72
N ALA A 423 -51.27 -12.97 -19.82
CA ALA A 423 -51.08 -13.90 -18.71
C ALA A 423 -50.85 -15.36 -19.13
N ALA A 424 -49.94 -16.04 -18.41
CA ALA A 424 -49.64 -17.46 -18.56
C ALA A 424 -50.72 -18.35 -17.90
N ARG A 425 -51.26 -19.30 -18.69
CA ARG A 425 -52.19 -20.35 -18.23
C ARG A 425 -51.42 -21.55 -17.65
N LYS A 426 -51.81 -21.97 -16.44
CA LYS A 426 -51.46 -23.25 -15.81
C LYS A 426 -51.93 -24.44 -16.66
N ARG A 427 -51.07 -25.44 -16.89
CA ARG A 427 -51.47 -26.81 -17.26
C ARG A 427 -50.61 -27.85 -16.53
N GLY A 428 -51.29 -28.89 -16.09
CA GLY A 428 -50.87 -29.87 -15.08
C GLY A 428 -49.87 -30.91 -15.53
N ALA A 429 -49.35 -31.61 -14.51
CA ALA A 429 -48.36 -32.67 -14.58
C ALA A 429 -48.85 -33.95 -15.29
N ILE A 430 -47.92 -34.65 -15.94
CA ILE A 430 -48.11 -36.00 -16.46
C ILE A 430 -46.97 -36.87 -15.91
N ARG A 431 -47.33 -37.96 -15.22
CA ARG A 431 -46.41 -39.01 -14.77
C ARG A 431 -46.05 -39.94 -15.93
N SER A 432 -44.82 -40.42 -16.00
CA SER A 432 -44.48 -41.60 -16.80
C SER A 432 -43.41 -42.45 -16.11
N GLU A 433 -43.56 -43.75 -16.32
CA GLU A 433 -43.14 -44.87 -15.48
C GLU A 433 -41.66 -45.28 -15.61
N MET A 434 -41.15 -45.88 -14.53
CA MET A 434 -39.93 -46.70 -14.49
C MET A 434 -40.17 -48.09 -15.08
N PRO A 435 -39.21 -48.67 -15.82
CA PRO A 435 -39.11 -50.11 -15.99
C PRO A 435 -37.93 -50.70 -15.19
N LEU A 436 -38.22 -51.72 -14.38
CA LEU A 436 -37.24 -52.56 -13.69
C LEU A 436 -36.96 -53.87 -14.45
N ARG A 437 -35.67 -54.17 -14.57
CA ARG A 437 -34.92 -55.46 -14.63
C ARG A 437 -35.26 -56.54 -15.67
N LYS A 438 -34.20 -57.06 -16.29
CA LYS A 438 -33.90 -58.51 -16.34
C LYS A 438 -32.42 -58.80 -16.11
N GLN A 439 -32.17 -59.81 -15.28
CA GLN A 439 -30.90 -60.53 -15.11
C GLN A 439 -30.67 -61.49 -16.28
N GLY A 440 -29.40 -61.81 -16.57
CA GLY A 440 -29.01 -62.94 -17.41
C GLY A 440 -27.50 -63.16 -17.35
N VAL A 441 -27.09 -64.19 -16.59
CA VAL A 441 -25.75 -64.78 -16.56
C VAL A 441 -25.67 -65.85 -17.66
N ALA A 442 -24.55 -65.89 -18.37
CA ALA A 442 -23.91 -67.11 -18.86
C ALA A 442 -22.40 -66.87 -18.85
#